data_AF-A0A5A7SXA2-F1
#
_entry.id   AF-A0A5A7SXA2-F1
#
_cell.length_a   1.000
_cell.length_b   1.000
_cell.length_c   1.000
_cell.angle_alpha   90.00
_cell.angle_beta   90.00
_cell.angle_gamma   90.00
#
_symmetry.space_group_name_H-M   'P 1'
#
loop_
_entity.id
_entity.type
_entity.pdbx_description
1 polymer ?
#
loop_
_entity_poly.entity_id
_entity_poly.type
_entity_poly.pdbx_seq_one_letter_code
_entity_poly.pdbx_strand_id
1 'polypeptide(L)'
;MDIPTKAQMWLTFIEKIFRYMKCPNDQKVECACFFLEDRGTAWWETAERMLGGDVIKITWEQFKESFYAKFFFTNVKYANQQMFLNLEQGDMTME
;
A
#
# COMPACT_ATOMS: atom_id res chain seq x y z
N MET A 1 13.70 9.76 1.68
CA MET A 1 13.31 8.40 2.10
C MET A 1 12.18 7.99 1.18
N ASP A 2 12.44 7.07 0.26
CA ASP A 2 11.47 6.69 -0.77
C ASP A 2 10.23 6.05 -0.15
N ILE A 3 9.10 6.26 -0.81
CA ILE A 3 7.77 5.74 -0.43
C ILE A 3 7.74 4.20 -0.22
N PRO A 4 8.50 3.36 -0.98
CA PRO A 4 8.58 1.91 -0.72
C PRO A 4 9.04 1.59 0.70
N THR A 5 9.96 2.39 1.25
CA THR A 5 10.50 2.20 2.59
C THR A 5 9.46 2.51 3.67
N LYS A 6 8.62 3.55 3.46
CA LYS A 6 7.58 3.94 4.43
C LYS A 6 6.46 2.90 4.53
N ALA A 7 5.98 2.39 3.39
CA ALA A 7 4.95 1.35 3.37
C ALA A 7 5.42 0.06 4.06
N GLN A 8 6.67 -0.34 3.80
CA GLN A 8 7.27 -1.52 4.42
C GLN A 8 7.50 -1.34 5.93
N MET A 9 7.93 -0.14 6.36
CA MET A 9 8.05 0.21 7.78
C MET A 9 6.70 0.18 8.49
N TRP A 10 5.64 0.73 7.87
CA TRP A 10 4.29 0.71 8.43
C TRP A 10 3.79 -0.74 8.62
N LEU A 11 3.94 -1.59 7.60
CA LEU A 11 3.49 -2.97 7.69
C LEU A 11 4.25 -3.74 8.79
N THR A 12 5.56 -3.52 8.89
CA THR A 12 6.39 -4.12 9.95
C THR A 12 5.95 -3.66 11.34
N PHE A 13 5.59 -2.39 11.49
CA PHE A 13 5.10 -1.83 12.75
C PHE A 13 3.75 -2.44 13.16
N ILE A 14 2.82 -2.56 12.21
CA ILE A 14 1.51 -3.19 12.44
C ILE A 14 1.65 -4.66 12.83
N GLU A 15 2.49 -5.44 12.13
CA GLU A 15 2.72 -6.84 12.48
C GLU A 15 3.33 -7.00 13.88
N LYS A 16 4.16 -6.05 14.33
CA LYS A 16 4.68 -6.02 15.72
C LYS A 16 3.56 -5.77 16.74
N ILE A 17 2.65 -4.82 16.48
CA ILE A 17 1.49 -4.56 17.34
C ILE A 17 0.61 -5.81 17.43
N PHE A 18 0.27 -6.42 16.29
CA PHE A 18 -0.58 -7.62 16.28
C PHE A 18 0.04 -8.77 17.05
N ARG A 19 1.35 -8.97 16.93
CA ARG A 19 2.06 -9.99 17.71
C ARG A 19 2.02 -9.68 19.22
N TYR A 20 2.26 -8.43 19.60
CA TYR A 20 2.24 -8.00 21.00
C TYR A 20 0.86 -8.17 21.63
N MET A 21 -0.19 -7.73 20.92
CA MET A 21 -1.59 -7.78 21.37
C MET A 21 -2.21 -9.18 21.24
N LYS A 22 -1.52 -10.13 20.60
CA LYS A 22 -2.08 -11.45 20.20
C LYS A 22 -3.39 -11.30 19.39
N CYS A 23 -3.37 -10.36 18.44
CA CYS A 23 -4.53 -10.04 17.61
C CYS A 23 -5.00 -11.28 16.81
N PRO A 24 -6.27 -11.67 16.93
CA PRO A 24 -6.87 -12.75 16.14
C PRO A 24 -6.75 -12.51 14.64
N ASN A 25 -6.52 -13.57 13.86
CA ASN A 25 -6.29 -13.44 12.41
C ASN A 25 -7.48 -12.81 11.66
N ASP A 26 -8.70 -13.12 12.10
CA ASP A 26 -9.97 -12.61 11.59
C ASP A 26 -10.20 -11.11 11.89
N GLN A 27 -9.46 -10.54 12.83
CA GLN A 27 -9.55 -9.12 13.20
C GLN A 27 -8.42 -8.26 12.62
N LYS A 28 -7.34 -8.88 12.13
CA LYS A 28 -6.13 -8.15 11.69
C LYS A 28 -6.40 -7.16 10.57
N VAL A 29 -7.23 -7.51 9.60
CA VAL A 29 -7.52 -6.63 8.46
C VAL A 29 -8.26 -5.39 8.93
N GLU A 30 -9.33 -5.55 9.70
CA GLU A 30 -10.11 -4.44 10.26
C GLU A 30 -9.23 -3.52 11.13
N CYS A 31 -8.42 -4.10 12.03
CA CYS A 31 -7.50 -3.32 12.85
C CYS A 31 -6.46 -2.58 11.99
N ALA A 32 -5.89 -3.20 10.96
CA ALA A 32 -4.90 -2.56 10.11
C ALA A 32 -5.51 -1.37 9.35
N CYS A 33 -6.76 -1.49 8.92
CA CYS A 33 -7.47 -0.43 8.23
C CYS A 33 -7.74 0.77 9.12
N PHE A 34 -8.01 0.54 10.41
CA PHE A 34 -8.09 1.61 11.40
C PHE A 34 -6.76 2.39 11.54
N PHE A 35 -5.62 1.72 11.40
CA PHE A 35 -4.30 2.37 11.46
C PHE A 35 -3.83 2.99 10.13
N LEU A 36 -4.61 2.90 9.06
CA LEU A 36 -4.32 3.60 7.80
C LEU A 36 -4.74 5.06 7.93
N GLU A 37 -3.82 5.97 7.62
CA GLU A 37 -4.07 7.42 7.55
C GLU A 37 -4.20 7.89 6.08
N ASP A 38 -4.97 8.96 5.87
CA ASP A 38 -5.13 9.70 4.61
C ASP A 38 -5.35 8.82 3.36
N ARG A 39 -4.28 8.61 2.57
CA ARG A 39 -4.34 7.88 1.29
C ARG A 39 -4.56 6.38 1.47
N GLY A 40 -4.23 5.84 2.65
CA GLY A 40 -4.46 4.45 2.99
C GLY A 40 -5.95 4.16 3.15
N THR A 41 -6.68 5.06 3.82
CA THR A 41 -8.13 4.94 4.08
C THR A 41 -8.93 4.96 2.79
N ALA A 42 -8.69 5.95 1.91
CA ALA A 42 -9.40 6.05 0.63
C ALA A 42 -9.15 4.86 -0.31
N TRP A 43 -7.93 4.30 -0.29
CA TRP A 43 -7.62 3.07 -1.03
C TRP A 43 -8.40 1.88 -0.49
N TRP A 44 -8.46 1.72 0.83
CA TRP A 44 -9.14 0.61 1.45
C TRP A 44 -10.66 0.65 1.20
N GLU A 45 -11.30 1.81 1.36
CA GLU A 45 -12.72 2.00 1.03
C GLU A 45 -13.04 1.63 -0.43
N THR A 46 -12.11 1.91 -1.36
CA THR A 46 -12.25 1.51 -2.76
C THR A 46 -12.08 0.00 -2.94
N ALA A 47 -11.12 -0.61 -2.25
CA ALA A 47 -10.86 -2.04 -2.28
C ALA A 47 -12.04 -2.84 -1.70
N GLU A 48 -12.62 -2.40 -0.58
CA GLU A 48 -13.83 -3.00 0.01
C GLU A 48 -15.00 -2.99 -0.97
N ARG A 49 -15.25 -1.85 -1.62
CA ARG A 49 -16.32 -1.72 -2.61
C ARG A 49 -16.12 -2.63 -3.81
N MET A 50 -14.88 -2.77 -4.29
CA MET A 50 -14.56 -3.66 -5.41
C MET A 50 -14.66 -5.15 -5.03
N LEU A 51 -14.46 -5.49 -3.76
CA LEU A 51 -14.58 -6.85 -3.22
C LEU A 51 -16.00 -7.18 -2.75
N GLY A 52 -16.98 -6.30 -3.02
CA GLY A 52 -18.39 -6.55 -2.73
C GLY A 52 -18.82 -6.30 -1.29
N GLY A 53 -18.03 -5.56 -0.51
CA GLY A 53 -18.34 -5.20 0.88
C GLY A 53 -18.08 -6.31 1.91
N ASP A 54 -17.57 -7.47 1.49
CA ASP A 54 -17.36 -8.63 2.36
C ASP A 54 -15.92 -8.64 2.91
N VAL A 55 -15.59 -7.59 3.68
CA VAL A 55 -14.30 -7.37 4.36
C VAL A 55 -13.88 -8.57 5.21
N ILE A 56 -14.89 -9.24 5.77
CA ILE A 56 -14.80 -10.39 6.66
C ILE A 56 -14.11 -11.59 5.97
N LYS A 57 -14.06 -11.63 4.63
CA LYS A 57 -13.42 -12.71 3.86
C LYS A 57 -11.97 -12.45 3.49
N ILE A 58 -11.46 -11.23 3.68
CA ILE A 58 -10.09 -10.89 3.31
C ILE A 58 -9.16 -11.39 4.40
N THR A 59 -8.27 -12.30 4.04
CA THR A 59 -7.23 -12.76 4.98
C THR A 59 -6.14 -11.71 5.13
N TRP A 60 -5.41 -11.77 6.25
CA TRP A 60 -4.25 -10.90 6.47
C TRP A 60 -3.22 -11.00 5.34
N GLU A 61 -3.02 -12.20 4.79
CA GLU A 61 -2.14 -12.46 3.66
C GLU A 61 -2.60 -11.74 2.39
N GLN A 62 -3.89 -11.83 2.05
CA GLN A 62 -4.48 -11.13 0.89
C GLN A 62 -4.40 -9.62 1.03
N PHE A 63 -4.61 -9.10 2.24
CA PHE A 63 -4.41 -7.69 2.55
C PHE A 63 -2.96 -7.27 2.26
N LYS A 64 -1.98 -8.03 2.74
CA LYS A 64 -0.55 -7.75 2.50
C LYS A 64 -0.20 -7.75 1.03
N GLU A 65 -0.63 -8.75 0.27
CA GLU A 65 -0.40 -8.81 -1.17
C GLU A 65 -0.98 -7.58 -1.89
N SER A 66 -2.22 -7.21 -1.56
CA SER A 66 -2.89 -6.04 -2.13
C SER A 66 -2.20 -4.73 -1.75
N PHE A 67 -1.76 -4.62 -0.49
CA PHE A 67 -1.01 -3.47 0.03
C PHE A 67 0.35 -3.33 -0.68
N TYR A 68 1.10 -4.42 -0.81
CA TYR A 68 2.35 -4.43 -1.58
C TYR A 68 2.10 -4.05 -3.04
N ALA A 69 1.10 -4.63 -3.70
CA ALA A 69 0.78 -4.26 -5.07
C ALA A 69 0.47 -2.75 -5.19
N LYS A 70 -0.36 -2.20 -4.31
CA LYS A 70 -0.71 -0.78 -4.34
C LYS A 70 0.49 0.12 -4.09
N PHE A 71 1.30 -0.14 -3.08
CA PHE A 71 2.35 0.79 -2.66
C PHE A 71 3.72 0.50 -3.29
N PHE A 72 4.00 -0.70 -3.81
CA PHE A 72 5.23 -0.98 -4.57
C PHE A 72 5.05 -0.82 -6.08
N PHE A 73 3.99 -1.35 -6.71
CA PHE A 73 3.84 -1.20 -8.17
C PHE A 73 3.48 0.22 -8.60
N THR A 74 2.70 0.96 -7.82
CA THR A 74 2.43 2.37 -8.14
C THR A 74 3.72 3.20 -8.11
N ASN A 75 4.66 2.84 -7.22
CA ASN A 75 5.96 3.51 -7.16
C ASN A 75 6.87 3.16 -8.34
N VAL A 76 6.90 1.90 -8.78
CA VAL A 76 7.65 1.51 -9.99
C VAL A 76 7.07 2.21 -11.23
N LYS A 77 5.75 2.26 -11.36
CA LYS A 77 5.11 3.02 -12.44
C LYS A 77 5.43 4.51 -12.38
N TYR A 78 5.35 5.12 -11.20
CA TYR A 78 5.63 6.55 -11.04
C TYR A 78 7.11 6.88 -11.30
N ALA A 79 8.04 6.05 -10.82
CA ALA A 79 9.47 6.21 -11.09
C ALA A 79 9.79 6.05 -12.58
N ASN A 80 9.18 5.06 -13.25
CA ASN A 80 9.34 4.88 -14.69
C ASN A 80 8.73 6.04 -15.49
N GLN A 81 7.59 6.58 -15.07
CA GLN A 81 6.98 7.76 -15.70
C GLN A 81 7.85 9.01 -15.53
N GLN A 82 8.40 9.23 -14.33
CA GLN A 82 9.32 10.34 -14.07
C GLN A 82 10.62 10.20 -14.86
N MET A 83 11.19 9.00 -14.94
CA MET A 83 12.34 8.73 -15.81
C MET A 83 12.03 9.00 -17.28
N PHE A 84 10.84 8.61 -17.76
CA PHE A 84 10.42 8.86 -19.14
C PHE A 84 10.29 10.36 -19.45
N LEU A 85 9.64 11.13 -18.55
CA LEU A 85 9.53 12.59 -18.69
C LEU A 85 10.90 13.29 -18.65
N ASN A 86 11.80 12.85 -17.77
CA ASN A 86 13.15 13.38 -17.69
C ASN A 86 14.00 13.04 -18.93
N LEU A 87 13.78 11.86 -19.53
CA LEU A 87 14.42 11.45 -20.78
C LEU A 87 13.95 12.31 -21.96
N GLU A 88 12.64 12.54 -22.11
CA GLU A 88 12.10 13.44 -23.14
C GLU A 88 12.59 14.89 -22.98
N GLN A 89 12.71 15.36 -21.73
CA GLN A 89 13.21 16.71 -21.44
C GLN A 89 14.71 16.85 -21.71
N GLY A 90 15.50 15.79 -21.47
CA GLY A 90 16.93 15.76 -21.78
C GLY A 90 17.22 15.74 -23.29
N ASP A 91 16.41 15.03 -24.07
CA ASP A 91 16.50 14.97 -25.54
C ASP A 91 16.09 16.29 -26.22
N MET A 92 15.30 17.14 -25.56
CA MET A 92 14.92 18.48 -26.05
C MET A 92 15.97 19.56 -25.79
N THR A 93 16.99 19.29 -24.97
CA THR A 93 18.18 20.14 -24.85
C THR A 93 19.20 19.77 -25.93
N MET A 94 18.90 20.11 -27.19
CA MET A 94 19.92 20.22 -28.23
C MET A 94 20.44 21.66 -28.25
N GLU A 95 21.74 21.80 -28.11
CA GLU A 95 22.51 23.04 -28.28
C GLU A 95 22.47 23.53 -29.74
#